data_AF-Q3SF83-F1
#
_entry.id   AF-Q3SF83-F1
#
_cell.length_a   1.000
_cell.length_b   1.000
_cell.length_c   1.000
_cell.angle_alpha   90.00
_cell.angle_beta   90.00
_cell.angle_gamma   90.00
#
_symmetry.space_group_name_H-M   'P 1'
#
loop_
_entity.id
_entity.type
_entity.pdbx_description
1 polymer ?
#
loop_
_entity_poly.entity_id
_entity_poly.type
_entity_poly.pdbx_seq_one_letter_code
_entity_poly.pdbx_strand_id
1 'polypeptide(L)'
;MKYPLALSLATLLVTPAWADPPAHAPAHGYHKKSYDKPAKAKHYQGRSGAVYAHDYGISAGRCNSDEIGTVIGGVSGAVIGGQVAGGDDRVVGMVVGGVLGAVLGHAIGESIDARDRACMGHALELGRPGVPVVWHTDGHRYHFTPGALAGDGCRRATVSVDGGRPRAMLACPAGRGQWTFRRS
;
A
#
# COMPACT_ATOMS: atom_id res chain seq x y z
N MET A 1 -29.21 55.53 55.48
CA MET A 1 -30.17 54.95 54.50
C MET A 1 -29.53 55.03 53.12
N LYS A 2 -29.02 53.91 52.58
CA LYS A 2 -28.50 53.78 51.20
C LYS A 2 -28.49 52.28 50.87
N TYR A 3 -29.40 51.84 50.02
CA TYR A 3 -29.48 50.47 49.51
C TYR A 3 -28.54 50.31 48.30
N PRO A 4 -27.73 49.24 48.19
CA PRO A 4 -27.06 48.92 46.94
C PRO A 4 -28.03 48.13 46.02
N LEU A 5 -28.20 48.64 44.80
CA LEU A 5 -28.96 47.99 43.73
C LEU A 5 -28.04 46.93 43.10
N ALA A 6 -28.29 45.65 43.40
CA ALA A 6 -27.58 44.53 42.79
C ALA A 6 -28.26 44.18 41.45
N LEU A 7 -27.53 44.32 40.35
CA LEU A 7 -27.95 43.91 39.02
C LEU A 7 -27.65 42.40 38.87
N SER A 8 -28.67 41.56 38.90
CA SER A 8 -28.55 40.10 38.70
C SER A 8 -28.59 39.77 37.20
N LEU A 9 -27.47 39.31 36.66
CA LEU A 9 -27.36 38.83 35.28
C LEU A 9 -27.89 37.39 35.21
N ALA A 10 -29.10 37.19 34.66
CA ALA A 10 -29.69 35.88 34.47
C ALA A 10 -29.11 35.19 33.22
N THR A 11 -28.33 34.12 33.42
CA THR A 11 -27.84 33.26 32.35
C THR A 11 -28.95 32.30 31.89
N LEU A 12 -29.40 32.45 30.64
CA LEU A 12 -30.30 31.50 29.99
C LEU A 12 -29.54 30.21 29.65
N LEU A 13 -29.85 29.12 30.36
CA LEU A 13 -29.42 27.77 30.01
C LEU A 13 -30.20 27.29 28.78
N VAL A 14 -29.57 27.30 27.61
CA VAL A 14 -30.10 26.60 26.43
C VAL A 14 -29.81 25.11 26.60
N THR A 15 -30.80 24.35 27.05
CA THR A 15 -30.72 22.89 27.03
C THR A 15 -30.88 22.40 25.58
N PRO A 16 -29.98 21.57 25.05
CA PRO A 16 -30.24 20.92 23.77
C PRO A 16 -31.48 20.04 23.93
N ALA A 17 -32.53 20.31 23.16
CA ALA A 17 -33.69 19.45 23.06
C ALA A 17 -33.28 18.20 22.26
N TRP A 18 -33.01 17.09 22.96
CA TRP A 18 -32.87 15.78 22.35
C TRP A 18 -34.27 15.32 21.93
N ALA A 19 -34.62 15.63 20.68
CA ALA A 19 -35.85 15.13 20.08
C ALA A 19 -35.62 13.69 19.61
N ASP A 20 -35.78 12.72 20.51
CA ASP A 20 -35.84 11.31 20.14
C ASP A 20 -37.19 11.02 19.44
N PRO A 21 -37.17 10.31 18.28
CA PRO A 21 -38.39 10.02 17.54
C PRO A 21 -39.32 9.06 18.32
N PRO A 22 -40.66 9.22 18.19
CA PRO A 22 -41.62 8.40 18.91
C PRO A 22 -41.52 6.91 18.54
N ALA A 23 -41.72 6.03 19.53
CA ALA A 23 -41.49 4.58 19.43
C ALA A 23 -42.24 3.87 18.29
N HIS A 24 -43.34 4.46 17.81
CA HIS A 24 -44.17 3.90 16.74
C HIS A 24 -43.69 4.24 15.31
N ALA A 25 -42.69 5.12 15.14
CA ALA A 25 -42.17 5.51 13.83
C ALA A 25 -40.65 5.75 13.90
N PRO A 26 -39.84 4.68 14.03
CA PRO A 26 -38.39 4.83 13.99
C PRO A 26 -37.98 5.33 12.61
N ALA A 27 -37.11 6.34 12.55
CA ALA A 27 -36.55 6.84 11.30
C ALA A 27 -35.55 5.81 10.74
N HIS A 28 -36.08 4.79 10.05
CA HIS A 28 -35.27 3.85 9.28
C HIS A 28 -34.80 4.56 8.01
N GLY A 29 -33.70 5.32 8.09
CA GLY A 29 -33.04 5.87 6.92
C GLY A 29 -32.66 4.74 5.96
N TYR A 30 -33.21 4.76 4.74
CA TYR A 30 -32.97 3.78 3.68
C TYR A 30 -31.60 3.96 2.99
N HIS A 31 -30.57 4.31 3.75
CA HIS A 31 -29.19 4.38 3.28
C HIS A 31 -28.27 3.76 4.33
N LYS A 32 -27.52 2.74 3.89
CA LYS A 32 -26.49 1.97 4.61
C LYS A 32 -26.92 0.57 5.06
N LYS A 33 -27.15 -0.33 4.09
CA LYS A 33 -26.87 -1.78 4.27
C LYS A 33 -26.26 -2.44 3.03
N SER A 34 -25.48 -1.69 2.24
CA SER A 34 -24.67 -2.25 1.13
C SER A 34 -23.16 -1.98 1.26
N TYR A 35 -22.68 -1.44 2.39
CA TYR A 35 -21.25 -1.19 2.61
C TYR A 35 -20.53 -2.29 3.43
N ASP A 36 -21.26 -3.29 3.95
CA ASP A 36 -20.72 -4.32 4.85
C ASP A 36 -21.02 -5.75 4.36
N LYS A 37 -20.89 -5.99 3.05
CA LYS A 37 -20.57 -7.35 2.60
C LYS A 37 -19.07 -7.35 2.36
N PRO A 38 -18.24 -8.06 3.16
CA PRO A 38 -16.85 -8.23 2.80
C PRO A 38 -16.86 -8.88 1.41
N ALA A 39 -16.47 -8.11 0.40
CA ALA A 39 -16.21 -8.65 -0.92
C ALA A 39 -15.30 -9.86 -0.68
N LYS A 40 -15.67 -11.04 -1.19
CA LYS A 40 -14.82 -12.24 -1.17
C LYS A 40 -13.38 -11.77 -1.39
N ALA A 41 -12.52 -11.87 -0.38
CA ALA A 41 -11.18 -11.32 -0.43
C ALA A 41 -10.52 -11.88 -1.69
N LYS A 42 -10.27 -11.01 -2.67
CA LYS A 42 -9.64 -11.44 -3.92
C LYS A 42 -8.18 -11.68 -3.57
N HIS A 43 -7.80 -12.94 -3.50
CA HIS A 43 -6.41 -13.31 -3.28
C HIS A 43 -5.65 -13.28 -4.61
N TYR A 44 -4.52 -12.59 -4.62
CA TYR A 44 -3.63 -12.48 -5.75
C TYR A 44 -2.50 -13.50 -5.60
N GLN A 45 -2.36 -14.39 -6.57
CA GLN A 45 -1.30 -15.39 -6.59
C GLN A 45 -0.06 -14.79 -7.24
N GLY A 46 0.98 -14.60 -6.43
CA GLY A 46 2.31 -14.20 -6.86
C GLY A 46 3.03 -15.31 -7.61
N ARG A 47 3.93 -14.90 -8.50
CA ARG A 47 4.80 -15.79 -9.26
C ARG A 47 5.64 -16.72 -8.39
N SER A 48 6.06 -16.28 -7.21
CA SER A 48 6.83 -17.12 -6.29
C SER A 48 5.95 -18.11 -5.49
N GLY A 49 4.63 -18.14 -5.74
CA GLY A 49 3.66 -18.85 -4.91
C GLY A 49 3.27 -18.15 -3.61
N ALA A 50 3.64 -16.88 -3.43
CA ALA A 50 3.10 -16.05 -2.35
C ALA A 50 1.65 -15.65 -2.67
N VAL A 51 0.82 -15.45 -1.64
CA VAL A 51 -0.57 -15.02 -1.82
C VAL A 51 -0.76 -13.68 -1.14
N TYR A 52 -1.38 -12.74 -1.84
CA TYR A 52 -1.60 -11.37 -1.37
C TYR A 52 -3.08 -11.05 -1.27
N ALA A 53 -3.48 -10.36 -0.20
CA ALA A 53 -4.85 -9.84 -0.08
C ALA A 53 -5.10 -8.62 -0.99
N HIS A 54 -4.04 -7.87 -1.31
CA HIS A 54 -4.11 -6.64 -2.11
C HIS A 54 -3.09 -6.68 -3.26
N ASP A 55 -3.46 -6.16 -4.43
CA ASP A 55 -2.52 -5.95 -5.53
C ASP A 55 -1.86 -4.57 -5.49
N TYR A 56 -2.28 -3.66 -4.59
CA TYR A 56 -1.81 -2.27 -4.50
C TYR A 56 -1.80 -1.52 -5.85
N GLY A 57 -2.66 -1.92 -6.79
CA GLY A 57 -2.75 -1.34 -8.14
C GLY A 57 -1.83 -1.94 -9.19
N ILE A 58 -1.01 -2.95 -8.87
CA ILE A 58 -0.02 -3.52 -9.79
C ILE A 58 -0.66 -4.04 -11.08
N SER A 59 -1.83 -4.65 -10.98
CA SER A 59 -2.59 -5.17 -12.12
C SER A 59 -2.97 -4.08 -13.14
N ALA A 60 -3.07 -2.82 -12.68
CA ALA A 60 -3.36 -1.64 -13.50
C ALA A 60 -2.08 -0.87 -13.92
N GLY A 61 -0.88 -1.40 -13.68
CA GLY A 61 0.38 -0.74 -14.05
C GLY A 61 0.79 0.41 -13.12
N ARG A 62 0.28 0.42 -11.88
CA ARG A 62 0.64 1.41 -10.85
C ARG A 62 0.96 0.73 -9.53
N CYS A 63 1.67 1.39 -8.63
CA CYS A 63 1.79 0.93 -7.25
C CYS A 63 1.33 2.05 -6.31
N ASN A 64 0.47 1.72 -5.35
CA ASN A 64 0.10 2.61 -4.26
C ASN A 64 1.15 2.50 -3.13
N SER A 65 2.20 3.31 -3.25
CA SER A 65 3.33 3.37 -2.31
C SER A 65 2.92 3.78 -0.90
N ASP A 66 1.88 4.61 -0.75
CA ASP A 66 1.39 5.03 0.56
C ASP A 66 0.60 3.93 1.27
N GLU A 67 -0.25 3.21 0.54
CA GLU A 67 -1.02 2.08 1.08
C GLU A 67 -0.10 0.92 1.46
N ILE A 68 0.84 0.54 0.58
CA ILE A 68 1.82 -0.50 0.87
C ILE A 68 2.73 -0.07 2.04
N GLY A 69 3.09 1.22 2.12
CA GLY A 69 3.85 1.79 3.23
C GLY A 69 3.10 1.79 4.56
N THR A 70 1.80 2.02 4.53
CA THR A 70 0.93 1.92 5.71
C THR A 70 0.87 0.48 6.21
N VAL A 71 0.83 -0.50 5.30
CA VAL A 71 0.92 -1.93 5.69
C VAL A 71 2.27 -2.26 6.31
N ILE A 72 3.36 -1.72 5.75
CA ILE A 72 4.73 -1.93 6.25
C ILE A 72 4.97 -1.26 7.61
N GLY A 73 4.50 -0.04 7.81
CA GLY A 73 4.81 0.79 8.97
C GLY A 73 3.72 0.89 10.05
N GLY A 74 2.45 0.79 9.66
CA GLY A 74 1.31 0.96 10.56
C GLY A 74 1.02 -0.25 11.44
N VAL A 75 1.71 -1.36 11.19
CA VAL A 75 1.56 -2.59 11.96
C VAL A 75 2.94 -3.15 12.18
N SER A 76 3.32 -3.30 13.44
CA SER A 76 4.48 -4.08 13.85
C SER A 76 4.34 -5.52 13.30
N GLY A 77 4.87 -5.79 12.10
CA GLY A 77 4.86 -7.14 11.50
C GLY A 77 4.17 -7.28 10.15
N ALA A 78 4.51 -6.44 9.16
CA ALA A 78 4.30 -6.84 7.78
C ALA A 78 5.12 -8.11 7.49
N VAL A 79 4.45 -9.15 6.99
CA VAL A 79 5.11 -10.42 6.67
C VAL A 79 5.56 -10.37 5.22
N ILE A 80 6.86 -10.51 4.98
CA ILE A 80 7.40 -10.58 3.62
C ILE A 80 7.29 -12.02 3.12
N GLY A 81 6.25 -12.28 2.32
CA GLY A 81 5.97 -13.59 1.73
C GLY A 81 5.27 -14.57 2.69
N GLY A 82 4.24 -15.26 2.21
CA GLY A 82 3.49 -16.23 3.02
C GLY A 82 2.31 -16.83 2.27
N GLN A 83 1.82 -17.97 2.78
CA GLN A 83 0.48 -18.47 2.47
C GLN A 83 -0.44 -17.91 3.54
N VAL A 84 -1.52 -17.27 3.11
CA VAL A 84 -2.53 -16.72 4.01
C VAL A 84 -3.31 -17.88 4.63
N ALA A 85 -2.96 -18.25 5.86
CA ALA A 85 -3.66 -19.30 6.61
C ALA A 85 -4.62 -18.64 7.61
N GLY A 86 -5.65 -17.98 7.07
CA GLY A 86 -6.77 -17.43 7.83
C GLY A 86 -6.54 -16.00 8.35
N GLY A 87 -7.22 -15.04 7.73
CA GLY A 87 -7.22 -13.63 8.12
C GLY A 87 -6.56 -12.73 7.08
N ASP A 88 -6.88 -11.44 7.09
CA ASP A 88 -6.33 -10.42 6.19
C ASP A 88 -4.82 -10.23 6.40
N ASP A 89 -4.03 -11.21 5.97
CA ASP A 89 -2.60 -11.22 6.22
C ASP A 89 -1.92 -10.09 5.46
N ARG A 90 -1.19 -9.30 6.24
CA ARG A 90 -0.46 -8.09 5.86
C ARG A 90 0.82 -8.49 5.13
N VAL A 91 0.66 -9.08 3.94
CA VAL A 91 1.74 -9.60 3.11
C VAL A 91 2.04 -8.64 1.97
N VAL A 92 3.32 -8.36 1.75
CA VAL A 92 3.82 -7.58 0.62
C VAL A 92 4.95 -8.34 -0.08
N GLY A 93 4.99 -8.29 -1.41
CA GLY A 93 6.16 -8.70 -2.15
C GLY A 93 7.27 -7.68 -1.91
N MET A 94 8.51 -8.11 -1.69
CA MET A 94 9.59 -7.17 -1.37
C MET A 94 10.94 -7.55 -1.97
N VAL A 95 11.68 -6.54 -2.38
CA VAL A 95 13.10 -6.66 -2.68
C VAL A 95 13.90 -6.51 -1.39
N VAL A 96 14.53 -7.60 -0.93
CA VAL A 96 15.22 -7.64 0.37
C VAL A 96 16.71 -7.30 0.28
N GLY A 97 17.25 -7.11 -0.93
CA GLY A 97 18.63 -6.68 -1.11
C GLY A 97 19.10 -6.72 -2.56
N GLY A 98 20.43 -6.78 -2.71
CA GLY A 98 21.09 -6.84 -4.00
C GLY A 98 21.67 -5.49 -4.45
N VAL A 99 21.95 -5.37 -5.74
CA VAL A 99 22.74 -4.27 -6.30
C VAL A 99 21.92 -3.07 -6.78
N LEU A 100 20.71 -2.85 -6.23
CA LEU A 100 19.78 -1.81 -6.71
C LEU A 100 20.41 -0.41 -6.72
N GLY A 101 21.06 -0.02 -5.62
CA GLY A 101 21.74 1.27 -5.51
C GLY A 101 22.91 1.41 -6.49
N ALA A 102 23.62 0.31 -6.80
CA ALA A 102 24.67 0.33 -7.81
C ALA A 102 24.10 0.41 -9.25
N VAL A 103 22.88 -0.06 -9.48
CA VAL A 103 22.20 0.02 -10.78
C VAL A 103 21.68 1.42 -11.06
N LEU A 104 21.06 2.04 -10.04
CA LEU A 104 20.44 3.36 -10.13
C LEU A 104 21.41 4.52 -9.85
N GLY A 105 22.55 4.25 -9.23
CA GLY A 105 23.53 5.24 -8.81
C GLY A 105 23.32 5.66 -7.35
N HIS A 106 24.37 6.19 -6.71
CA HIS A 106 24.39 6.46 -5.27
C HIS A 106 23.28 7.42 -4.82
N ALA A 107 23.09 8.54 -5.53
CA ALA A 107 22.10 9.57 -5.17
C ALA A 107 20.66 9.03 -5.12
N ILE A 108 20.25 8.23 -6.12
CA ILE A 108 18.92 7.61 -6.14
C ILE A 108 18.89 6.41 -5.19
N GLY A 109 19.98 5.65 -5.11
CA GLY A 109 20.06 4.47 -4.24
C GLY A 109 19.84 4.79 -2.76
N GLU A 110 20.24 5.99 -2.31
CA GLU A 110 20.03 6.46 -0.94
C GLU A 110 18.58 6.86 -0.64
N SER A 111 17.81 7.27 -1.66
CA SER A 111 16.40 7.64 -1.50
C SER A 111 15.44 6.44 -1.57
N ILE A 112 15.92 5.26 -1.97
CA ILE A 112 15.09 4.06 -2.09
C ILE A 112 14.74 3.51 -0.70
N ASP A 113 13.45 3.52 -0.39
CA ASP A 113 12.96 3.10 0.93
C ASP A 113 12.29 1.71 0.91
N ALA A 114 11.52 1.39 1.95
CA ALA A 114 10.77 0.13 2.02
C ALA A 114 9.56 0.11 1.07
N ARG A 115 8.92 1.25 0.82
CA ARG A 115 7.78 1.37 -0.10
C ARG A 115 8.22 1.07 -1.53
N ASP A 116 9.35 1.63 -1.95
CA ASP A 116 9.89 1.38 -3.30
C ASP A 116 10.28 -0.08 -3.50
N ARG A 117 10.98 -0.66 -2.51
CA ARG A 117 11.36 -2.08 -2.53
C ARG A 117 10.14 -3.00 -2.54
N ALA A 118 9.06 -2.61 -1.86
CA ALA A 118 7.82 -3.37 -1.86
C ALA A 118 7.07 -3.22 -3.19
N CYS A 119 6.98 -2.02 -3.77
CA CYS A 119 6.42 -1.83 -5.10
C CYS A 119 7.16 -2.63 -6.18
N MET A 120 8.49 -2.65 -6.14
CA MET A 120 9.29 -3.48 -7.03
C MET A 120 9.04 -4.98 -6.81
N GLY A 121 9.03 -5.43 -5.57
CA GLY A 121 8.76 -6.83 -5.21
C GLY A 121 7.37 -7.27 -5.68
N HIS A 122 6.35 -6.47 -5.40
CA HIS A 122 4.97 -6.75 -5.80
C HIS A 122 4.79 -6.72 -7.33
N ALA A 123 5.51 -5.83 -8.03
CA ALA A 123 5.55 -5.82 -9.49
C ALA A 123 6.19 -7.09 -10.08
N LEU A 124 7.20 -7.66 -9.41
CA LEU A 124 7.81 -8.93 -9.82
C LEU A 124 6.88 -10.12 -9.59
N GLU A 125 6.00 -10.03 -8.60
CA GLU A 125 5.05 -11.07 -8.25
C GLU A 125 3.81 -11.06 -9.14
N LEU A 126 3.18 -9.89 -9.30
CA LEU A 126 1.87 -9.72 -9.94
C LEU A 126 1.93 -9.02 -11.30
N GLY A 127 3.02 -8.32 -11.60
CA GLY A 127 3.16 -7.51 -12.80
C GLY A 127 3.33 -8.34 -14.08
N ARG A 128 2.63 -7.91 -15.14
CA ARG A 128 2.71 -8.50 -16.47
C ARG A 128 4.07 -8.19 -17.12
N PRO A 129 4.75 -9.17 -17.73
CA PRO A 129 5.99 -8.93 -18.47
C PRO A 129 5.85 -7.81 -19.51
N GLY A 130 6.76 -6.83 -19.49
CA GLY A 130 6.79 -5.71 -20.43
C GLY A 130 5.82 -4.57 -20.12
N VAL A 131 4.96 -4.70 -19.12
CA VAL A 131 4.03 -3.63 -18.71
C VAL A 131 4.66 -2.85 -17.55
N PRO A 132 4.92 -1.54 -17.70
CA PRO A 132 5.51 -0.76 -16.64
C PRO A 132 4.54 -0.62 -15.46
N VAL A 133 5.10 -0.72 -14.25
CA VAL A 133 4.47 -0.34 -12.99
C VAL A 133 5.07 0.97 -12.55
N VAL A 134 4.22 1.98 -12.32
CA VAL A 134 4.63 3.34 -12.00
C VAL A 134 4.15 3.74 -10.61
N TRP A 135 5.01 4.40 -9.84
CA TRP A 135 4.64 5.01 -8.56
C TRP A 135 5.47 6.25 -8.27
N HIS A 136 5.09 6.94 -7.19
CA HIS A 136 5.78 8.12 -6.71
C HIS A 136 6.05 7.96 -5.21
N THR A 137 7.30 8.23 -4.81
CA THR A 137 7.72 8.19 -3.41
C THR A 137 8.77 9.29 -3.23
N ASP A 138 8.64 10.08 -2.17
CA ASP A 138 9.64 11.08 -1.74
C ASP A 138 10.18 11.98 -2.88
N GLY A 139 9.28 12.42 -3.77
CA GLY A 139 9.61 13.32 -4.88
C GLY A 139 10.16 12.64 -6.14
N HIS A 140 10.37 11.32 -6.12
CA HIS A 140 10.85 10.55 -7.26
C HIS A 140 9.73 9.77 -7.95
N ARG A 141 9.70 9.79 -9.28
CA ARG A 141 8.79 8.97 -10.08
C ARG A 141 9.52 7.75 -10.62
N TYR A 142 9.12 6.57 -10.14
CA TYR A 142 9.70 5.30 -10.55
C TYR A 142 8.89 4.67 -11.66
N HIS A 143 9.60 4.12 -12.64
CA HIS A 143 9.06 3.29 -13.71
C HIS A 143 9.79 1.95 -13.65
N PHE A 144 9.11 0.92 -13.18
CA PHE A 144 9.66 -0.43 -13.09
C PHE A 144 8.93 -1.36 -14.05
N THR A 145 9.66 -1.95 -14.99
CA THR A 145 9.08 -2.88 -15.96
C THR A 145 9.58 -4.28 -15.67
N PRO A 146 8.74 -5.16 -15.13
CA PRO A 146 9.12 -6.54 -14.92
C PRO A 146 9.16 -7.24 -16.30
N GLY A 147 10.21 -8.00 -16.56
CA GLY A 147 10.50 -8.61 -17.86
C GLY A 147 10.18 -10.10 -17.91
N ALA A 148 10.65 -10.76 -18.97
CA ALA A 148 10.53 -12.21 -19.15
C ALA A 148 11.33 -12.99 -18.09
N LEU A 149 10.95 -14.26 -17.89
CA LEU A 149 11.73 -15.20 -17.09
C LEU A 149 13.14 -15.37 -17.66
N ALA A 150 14.07 -15.59 -16.75
CA ALA A 150 15.44 -16.00 -16.99
C ALA A 150 15.66 -17.37 -16.30
N GLY A 151 16.89 -17.88 -16.32
CA GLY A 151 17.24 -19.12 -15.60
C GLY A 151 16.99 -19.03 -14.09
N ASP A 152 16.82 -20.19 -13.45
CA ASP A 152 16.73 -20.33 -11.99
C ASP A 152 15.60 -19.54 -11.32
N GLY A 153 14.48 -19.35 -12.03
CA GLY A 153 13.33 -18.59 -11.53
C GLY A 153 13.56 -17.07 -11.48
N CYS A 154 14.73 -16.59 -11.88
CA CYS A 154 14.98 -15.17 -12.05
C CYS A 154 14.13 -14.60 -13.18
N ARG A 155 13.99 -13.28 -13.23
CA ARG A 155 13.40 -12.55 -14.35
C ARG A 155 14.18 -11.28 -14.64
N ARG A 156 14.22 -10.89 -15.91
CA ARG A 156 14.74 -9.57 -16.29
C ARG A 156 13.82 -8.50 -15.73
N ALA A 157 14.37 -7.33 -15.42
CA ALA A 157 13.59 -6.14 -15.09
C ALA A 157 14.35 -4.91 -15.59
N THR A 158 13.61 -3.83 -15.86
CA THR A 158 14.19 -2.52 -16.07
C THR A 158 13.61 -1.53 -15.07
N VAL A 159 14.43 -0.58 -14.65
CA VAL A 159 14.00 0.54 -13.80
C VAL A 159 14.49 1.85 -14.40
N SER A 160 13.67 2.88 -14.33
CA SER A 160 14.06 4.26 -14.58
C SER A 160 13.40 5.16 -13.54
N VAL A 161 14.09 6.23 -13.15
CA VAL A 161 13.62 7.20 -12.17
C VAL A 161 13.67 8.58 -12.81
N ASP A 162 12.62 9.37 -12.62
CA ASP A 162 12.48 10.76 -13.10
C ASP A 162 12.74 10.93 -14.61
N GLY A 163 12.30 9.97 -15.41
CA GLY A 163 12.52 9.98 -16.87
C GLY A 163 13.96 9.69 -17.29
N GLY A 164 14.84 9.31 -16.37
CA GLY A 164 16.20 8.86 -16.65
C GLY A 164 16.24 7.60 -17.52
N ARG A 165 17.44 7.27 -18.02
CA ARG A 165 17.65 6.11 -18.90
C ARG A 165 17.26 4.80 -18.19
N PRO A 166 16.44 3.93 -18.79
CA PRO A 166 16.14 2.62 -18.23
C PRO A 166 17.40 1.79 -18.00
N ARG A 167 17.52 1.23 -16.80
CA ARG A 167 18.64 0.37 -16.37
C ARG A 167 18.13 -1.05 -16.21
N ALA A 168 18.76 -1.99 -16.91
CA ALA A 168 18.43 -3.40 -16.83
C ALA A 168 19.06 -4.05 -15.60
N MET A 169 18.36 -5.04 -15.04
CA MET A 169 18.84 -5.90 -13.96
C MET A 169 18.18 -7.28 -14.03
N LEU A 170 18.73 -8.22 -13.27
CA LEU A 170 18.09 -9.51 -12.99
C LEU A 170 17.48 -9.47 -11.60
N ALA A 171 16.22 -9.87 -11.50
CA ALA A 171 15.52 -10.07 -10.24
C ALA A 171 15.41 -11.57 -9.99
N CYS A 172 16.06 -12.06 -8.93
CA CYS A 172 16.08 -13.47 -8.59
C CYS A 172 15.28 -13.72 -7.31
N PRO A 173 14.56 -14.86 -7.22
CA PRO A 173 13.87 -15.23 -5.99
C PRO A 173 14.89 -15.43 -4.87
N ALA A 174 14.64 -14.80 -3.72
CA ALA A 174 15.35 -15.02 -2.46
C ALA A 174 14.51 -15.87 -1.48
N GLY A 175 13.23 -16.07 -1.80
CA GLY A 175 12.23 -16.79 -1.03
C GLY A 175 10.85 -16.54 -1.63
N ARG A 176 9.79 -17.06 -1.01
CA ARG A 176 8.43 -16.70 -1.43
C ARG A 176 8.20 -15.22 -1.15
N GLY A 177 7.71 -14.46 -2.13
CA GLY A 177 7.46 -13.03 -2.04
C GLY A 177 8.71 -12.17 -1.91
N GLN A 178 9.90 -12.77 -1.97
CA GLN A 178 11.18 -12.13 -1.71
C GLN A 178 12.06 -12.17 -2.94
N TRP A 179 12.58 -11.01 -3.31
CA TRP A 179 13.43 -10.84 -4.48
C TRP A 179 14.75 -10.20 -4.10
N THR A 180 15.80 -10.54 -4.86
CA THR A 180 17.10 -9.88 -4.80
C THR A 180 17.52 -9.44 -6.19
N PHE A 181 18.09 -8.25 -6.30
CA PHE A 181 18.58 -7.73 -7.58
C PHE A 181 20.05 -8.06 -7.82
N ARG A 182 20.34 -8.51 -9.04
CA ARG A 182 21.67 -8.86 -9.55
C ARG A 182 21.95 -8.07 -10.83
N ARG A 183 23.22 -7.89 -11.16
CA ARG A 183 23.63 -7.32 -12.45
C ARG A 183 23.23 -8.31 -13.56
N SER A 184 22.61 -7.82 -14.64
CA SER A 184 22.13 -8.64 -15.75
C SER A 184 23.24 -9.12 -16.67
#